data_AF-A0A061S6F3-F1
#
_entry.id   AF-A0A061S6F3-F1
#
_cell.length_a   1.000
_cell.length_b   1.000
_cell.length_c   1.000
_cell.angle_alpha   90.00
_cell.angle_beta   90.00
_cell.angle_gamma   90.00
#
_symmetry.space_group_name_H-M   'P 1'
#
loop_
_entity.id
_entity.type
_entity.pdbx_description
1 polymer ?
#
loop_
_entity_poly.entity_id
_entity_poly.type
_entity_poly.pdbx_seq_one_letter_code
_entity_poly.pdbx_strand_id
1 'polypeptide(L)'
;MGVKPEQIELFGEALFDLLEQVLGPYGAWDDATRDAWKWIWGIVQAVFVKHMETSAMMLDNLQKSWETIQERKVEEIIGRKFYERLFATAPELQPMFKKPFKMQVVMLVRALDLVVRSVQDTNVITTELKALAMTHIKYNINQSHLNVFGEVLVQTLKEVMGPHHWNGEIEAAWAAVYMHISEVFGQVLSSGRNLISKALADGSAGDLKRALQSMPRGKRALGALEIDVEDTAISPIVWSIQDGLLAMTEVLIKDLLIIRGDRESYYCGRDQQHKRQPETDVVLEDSLDNSDVERQRGSFLTTPPKRSVRATPNSRRLFWQGFCSDHLTDSAKALIL
;
A
#
# COMPACT_ATOMS: atom_id res chain seq x y z
N MET A 1 14.56 -10.56 10.26
CA MET A 1 16.04 -10.53 10.46
C MET A 1 16.51 -11.97 10.54
N GLY A 2 17.35 -12.43 9.60
CA GLY A 2 17.84 -13.82 9.54
C GLY A 2 18.91 -14.14 10.59
N VAL A 3 18.62 -13.84 11.86
CA VAL A 3 19.49 -14.16 13.00
C VAL A 3 19.50 -15.68 13.16
N LYS A 4 20.69 -16.28 13.27
CA LYS A 4 20.81 -17.72 13.54
C LYS A 4 20.83 -17.98 15.05
N PRO A 5 20.38 -19.15 15.51
CA PRO A 5 20.46 -19.53 16.92
C PRO A 5 21.87 -19.35 17.51
N GLU A 6 22.92 -19.67 16.73
CA GLU A 6 24.31 -19.52 17.16
C GLU A 6 24.69 -18.05 17.46
N GLN A 7 24.04 -17.09 16.79
CA GLN A 7 24.29 -15.66 17.02
C GLN A 7 23.67 -15.17 18.34
N ILE A 8 22.61 -15.83 18.82
CA ILE A 8 22.01 -15.53 20.13
C ILE A 8 22.99 -15.96 21.24
N GLU A 9 23.63 -17.12 21.09
CA GLU A 9 24.65 -17.59 22.04
C GLU A 9 25.84 -16.64 22.10
N LEU A 10 26.38 -16.24 20.94
CA LEU A 10 27.48 -15.28 20.85
C LEU A 10 27.14 -13.91 21.46
N PHE A 11 25.89 -13.46 21.29
CA PHE A 11 25.43 -12.22 21.92
C PHE A 11 25.40 -12.35 23.45
N GLY A 12 24.97 -13.49 23.98
CA GLY A 12 24.97 -13.76 25.42
C GLY A 12 26.38 -13.68 26.02
N GLU A 13 27.35 -14.32 25.37
CA GLU A 13 28.77 -14.25 25.78
C GLU A 13 29.29 -12.82 25.79
N ALA A 14 29.07 -12.07 24.70
CA ALA A 14 29.50 -10.67 24.59
C ALA A 14 28.81 -9.77 25.63
N LEU A 15 27.54 -10.03 25.95
CA LEU A 15 26.80 -9.32 27.00
C LEU A 15 27.42 -9.57 28.38
N PHE A 16 27.79 -10.81 28.69
CA PHE A 16 28.42 -11.13 29.98
C PHE A 16 29.82 -10.52 30.11
N ASP A 17 30.61 -10.53 29.05
CA ASP A 17 31.93 -9.89 29.03
C ASP A 17 31.81 -8.37 29.23
N LEU A 18 30.79 -7.74 28.63
CA LEU A 18 30.50 -6.32 28.82
C LEU A 18 30.08 -6.02 30.26
N LEU A 19 29.17 -6.83 30.83
CA LEU A 19 28.71 -6.67 32.20
C LEU A 19 29.86 -6.85 33.19
N GLU A 20 30.76 -7.79 32.95
CA GLU A 20 31.99 -7.97 33.74
C GLU A 20 32.90 -6.74 33.66
N GLN A 21 33.12 -6.18 32.47
CA GLN A 21 33.93 -4.98 32.31
C GLN A 21 33.35 -3.75 33.02
N VAL A 22 32.01 -3.61 33.01
CA VAL A 22 31.32 -2.44 33.58
C VAL A 22 31.15 -2.58 35.10
N LEU A 23 30.78 -3.77 35.59
CA LEU A 23 30.40 -3.99 36.99
C LEU A 23 31.52 -4.61 37.83
N GLY A 24 32.50 -5.27 37.20
CA GLY A 24 33.67 -5.85 37.85
C GLY A 24 34.50 -4.85 38.66
N PRO A 25 34.81 -3.64 38.14
CA PRO A 25 35.57 -2.64 38.89
C PRO A 25 34.89 -2.16 40.19
N TYR A 26 33.56 -2.29 40.29
CA TYR A 26 32.79 -1.87 41.46
C TYR A 26 32.54 -3.00 42.46
N GLY A 27 33.07 -4.20 42.20
CA GLY A 27 32.83 -5.39 43.03
C GLY A 27 31.37 -5.89 43.00
N ALA A 28 30.57 -5.41 42.05
CA ALA A 28 29.16 -5.75 41.88
C ALA A 28 28.93 -6.93 40.92
N TRP A 29 30.01 -7.58 40.48
CA TRP A 29 29.99 -8.74 39.59
C TRP A 29 30.72 -9.91 40.26
N ASP A 30 30.01 -10.63 41.13
CA ASP A 30 30.46 -11.86 41.75
C ASP A 30 29.95 -13.11 40.98
N ASP A 31 30.46 -14.29 41.34
CA ASP A 31 30.06 -15.55 40.68
C ASP A 31 28.56 -15.80 40.79
N ALA A 32 27.95 -15.44 41.92
CA ALA A 32 26.50 -15.56 42.13
C ALA A 32 25.69 -14.67 41.18
N THR A 33 26.12 -13.43 40.97
CA THR A 33 25.50 -12.49 40.02
C THR A 33 25.69 -12.97 38.59
N ARG A 34 26.89 -13.44 38.23
CA ARG A 34 27.16 -14.03 36.92
C ARG A 34 26.23 -15.22 36.64
N ASP A 35 26.07 -16.13 37.59
CA ASP A 35 25.20 -17.30 37.44
C ASP A 35 23.71 -16.92 37.36
N ALA A 36 23.27 -15.93 38.13
CA ALA A 36 21.91 -15.38 38.03
C ALA A 36 21.63 -14.79 36.64
N TRP A 37 22.58 -14.04 36.07
CA TRP A 37 22.46 -13.48 34.72
C TRP A 37 22.46 -14.56 33.64
N LYS A 38 23.32 -15.59 33.78
CA LYS A 38 23.29 -16.77 32.89
C LYS A 38 21.96 -17.50 32.94
N TRP A 39 21.37 -17.65 34.12
CA TRP A 39 20.05 -18.27 34.28
C TRP A 39 18.94 -17.48 33.57
N ILE A 40 18.89 -16.15 33.77
CA ILE A 40 17.92 -15.28 33.06
C ILE A 40 18.14 -15.36 31.55
N TRP A 41 19.39 -15.27 31.11
CA TRP A 41 19.72 -15.37 29.68
C TRP A 41 19.30 -16.71 29.10
N GLY A 42 19.49 -17.82 29.81
CA GLY A 42 19.04 -19.14 29.36
C GLY A 42 17.53 -19.20 29.12
N ILE A 43 16.72 -18.51 29.95
CA ILE A 43 15.28 -18.37 29.73
C ILE A 43 14.99 -17.54 28.48
N VAL A 44 15.65 -16.38 28.34
CA VAL A 44 15.46 -15.48 27.19
C VAL A 44 15.84 -16.20 25.90
N GLN A 45 17.02 -16.81 25.84
CA GLN A 45 17.49 -17.60 24.71
C GLN A 45 16.50 -18.72 24.37
N ALA A 46 16.05 -19.51 25.34
CA ALA A 46 15.11 -20.60 25.09
C ALA A 46 13.78 -20.09 24.50
N VAL A 47 13.26 -18.96 24.98
CA VAL A 47 12.06 -18.32 24.43
C VAL A 47 12.28 -17.84 23.00
N PHE A 48 13.40 -17.15 22.74
CA PHE A 48 13.73 -16.66 21.41
C PHE A 48 13.93 -17.81 20.42
N VAL A 49 14.76 -18.80 20.74
CA VAL A 49 15.02 -19.96 19.87
C VAL A 49 13.72 -20.70 19.56
N LYS A 50 12.90 -20.98 20.57
CA LYS A 50 11.60 -21.63 20.37
C LYS A 50 10.68 -20.81 19.45
N HIS A 51 10.66 -19.48 19.62
CA HIS A 51 9.87 -18.61 18.75
C HIS A 51 10.37 -18.65 17.31
N MET A 52 11.69 -18.62 17.10
CA MET A 52 12.31 -18.71 15.78
C MET A 52 12.01 -20.04 15.09
N GLU A 53 12.16 -21.17 15.80
CA GLU A 53 11.80 -22.50 15.30
C GLU A 53 10.32 -22.58 14.90
N THR A 54 9.44 -22.07 15.76
CA THR A 54 7.99 -22.04 15.49
C THR A 54 7.70 -21.20 14.25
N SER A 55 8.32 -20.03 14.11
CA SER A 55 8.14 -19.16 12.94
C SER A 55 8.65 -19.81 11.65
N ALA A 56 9.82 -20.47 11.69
CA ALA A 56 10.38 -21.18 10.55
C ALA A 56 9.47 -22.33 10.10
N MET A 57 8.90 -23.07 11.06
CA MET A 57 7.95 -24.15 10.79
C MET A 57 6.63 -23.62 10.19
N MET A 58 6.13 -22.47 10.66
CA MET A 58 4.97 -21.81 10.05
C MET A 58 5.22 -21.40 8.60
N LEU A 59 6.40 -20.85 8.30
CA LEU A 59 6.78 -20.47 6.93
C LEU A 59 6.88 -21.68 6.01
N ASP A 60 7.50 -22.76 6.48
CA ASP A 60 7.63 -24.02 5.73
C ASP A 60 6.25 -24.65 5.46
N ASN A 61 5.38 -24.70 6.47
CA ASN A 61 4.01 -25.18 6.33
C ASN A 61 3.20 -24.35 5.32
N LEU A 62 3.34 -23.02 5.37
CA LEU A 62 2.69 -22.12 4.41
C LEU A 62 3.16 -22.43 2.98
N GLN A 63 4.46 -22.49 2.75
CA GLN A 63 5.04 -22.73 1.41
C GLN A 63 4.63 -24.09 0.85
N LYS A 64 4.78 -25.17 1.62
CA LYS A 64 4.36 -26.52 1.20
C LYS A 64 2.87 -26.61 0.90
N SER A 65 2.04 -25.95 1.72
CA SER A 65 0.58 -25.93 1.49
C SER A 65 0.23 -25.19 0.19
N TRP A 66 0.94 -24.11 -0.12
CA TRP A 66 0.75 -23.35 -1.36
C TRP A 66 1.25 -24.11 -2.59
N GLU A 67 2.39 -24.78 -2.51
CA GLU A 67 2.90 -25.67 -3.57
C GLU A 67 1.89 -26.79 -3.88
N THR A 68 1.32 -27.41 -2.84
CA THR A 68 0.27 -28.44 -2.99
C THR A 68 -0.96 -27.89 -3.74
N ILE A 69 -1.36 -26.64 -3.46
CA ILE A 69 -2.46 -25.97 -4.16
C ILE A 69 -2.13 -25.78 -5.65
N GLN A 70 -0.92 -25.31 -5.97
CA GLN A 70 -0.46 -25.07 -7.33
C GLN A 70 -0.35 -26.38 -8.13
N GLU A 71 0.18 -27.45 -7.53
CA GLU A 71 0.31 -28.76 -8.17
C GLU A 71 -1.05 -29.37 -8.52
N ARG A 72 -2.05 -29.20 -7.64
CA ARG A 72 -3.40 -29.72 -7.84
C ARG A 72 -4.22 -28.91 -8.85
N LYS A 73 -3.76 -27.72 -9.25
CA LYS A 73 -4.45 -26.82 -10.21
C LYS A 73 -5.90 -26.53 -9.82
N VAL A 74 -6.10 -26.21 -8.54
CA VAL A 74 -7.44 -25.98 -7.94
C VAL A 74 -7.78 -24.49 -7.82
N GLU A 75 -7.06 -23.61 -8.49
CA GLU A 75 -7.18 -22.16 -8.38
C GLU A 75 -8.58 -21.66 -8.75
N GLU A 76 -9.17 -22.20 -9.82
CA GLU A 76 -10.53 -21.84 -10.23
C GLU A 76 -11.59 -22.26 -9.20
N ILE A 77 -11.37 -23.41 -8.54
CA ILE A 77 -12.24 -23.92 -7.48
C ILE A 77 -12.13 -23.04 -6.24
N ILE A 78 -10.90 -22.66 -5.85
CA ILE A 78 -10.63 -21.72 -4.76
C ILE A 78 -11.36 -20.40 -5.05
N GLY A 79 -11.12 -19.80 -6.22
CA GLY A 79 -11.72 -18.53 -6.59
C GLY A 79 -13.26 -18.58 -6.55
N ARG A 80 -13.86 -19.64 -7.08
CA ARG A 80 -15.32 -19.81 -7.08
C ARG A 80 -15.87 -19.87 -5.65
N LYS A 81 -15.37 -20.81 -4.83
CA LYS A 81 -15.83 -20.98 -3.45
C LYS A 81 -15.57 -19.74 -2.61
N PHE A 82 -14.43 -19.09 -2.82
CA PHE A 82 -14.05 -17.86 -2.14
C PHE A 82 -15.05 -16.74 -2.41
N TYR A 83 -15.30 -16.41 -3.68
CA TYR A 83 -16.22 -15.32 -4.03
C TYR A 83 -17.69 -15.64 -3.69
N GLU A 84 -18.11 -16.89 -3.86
CA GLU A 84 -19.45 -17.35 -3.42
C GLU A 84 -19.64 -17.12 -1.92
N ARG A 85 -18.65 -17.51 -1.09
CA ARG A 85 -18.72 -17.33 0.36
C ARG A 85 -18.55 -15.88 0.78
N LEU A 86 -17.66 -15.14 0.12
CA LEU A 86 -17.42 -13.73 0.41
C LEU A 86 -18.68 -12.91 0.20
N PHE A 87 -19.37 -13.08 -0.93
CA PHE A 87 -20.59 -12.31 -1.23
C PHE A 87 -21.82 -12.82 -0.46
N ALA A 88 -21.82 -14.08 -0.01
CA ALA A 88 -22.83 -14.55 0.93
C ALA A 88 -22.65 -13.92 2.33
N THR A 89 -21.41 -13.69 2.75
CA THR A 89 -21.08 -13.16 4.09
C THR A 89 -21.12 -11.63 4.14
N ALA A 90 -20.61 -10.97 3.10
CA ALA A 90 -20.54 -9.51 2.96
C ALA A 90 -20.99 -9.09 1.55
N PRO A 91 -22.32 -9.08 1.29
CA PRO A 91 -22.88 -8.72 -0.01
C PRO A 91 -22.49 -7.32 -0.50
N GLU A 92 -22.22 -6.40 0.43
CA GLU A 92 -21.79 -5.01 0.16
C GLU A 92 -20.45 -4.92 -0.57
N LEU A 93 -19.63 -5.98 -0.56
CA LEU A 93 -18.35 -6.03 -1.26
C LEU A 93 -18.52 -6.33 -2.75
N GLN A 94 -19.60 -7.00 -3.15
CA GLN A 94 -19.83 -7.44 -4.53
C GLN A 94 -19.68 -6.32 -5.59
N PRO A 95 -20.19 -5.08 -5.39
CA PRO A 95 -20.04 -4.00 -6.37
C PRO A 95 -18.60 -3.55 -6.61
N MET A 96 -17.66 -3.87 -5.71
CA MET A 96 -16.23 -3.56 -5.86
C MET A 96 -15.56 -4.48 -6.90
N PHE A 97 -16.11 -5.68 -7.10
CA PHE A 97 -15.56 -6.72 -7.97
C PHE A 97 -16.15 -6.65 -9.38
N LYS A 98 -15.73 -5.64 -10.16
CA LYS A 98 -16.28 -5.35 -11.51
C LYS A 98 -15.61 -6.11 -12.67
N LYS A 99 -14.44 -6.72 -12.42
CA LYS A 99 -13.69 -7.43 -13.46
C LYS A 99 -14.34 -8.77 -13.81
N PRO A 100 -14.09 -9.37 -14.99
CA PRO A 100 -14.56 -10.72 -15.27
C PRO A 100 -14.06 -11.72 -14.23
N PHE A 101 -14.91 -12.68 -13.82
CA PHE A 101 -14.59 -13.66 -12.78
C PHE A 101 -13.22 -14.33 -12.99
N LYS A 102 -12.90 -14.80 -14.20
CA LYS A 102 -11.61 -15.43 -14.50
C LYS A 102 -10.42 -14.53 -14.20
N MET A 103 -10.53 -13.22 -14.53
CA MET A 103 -9.47 -12.26 -14.22
C MET A 103 -9.34 -12.06 -12.71
N GLN A 104 -10.46 -11.98 -11.98
CA GLN A 104 -10.44 -11.83 -10.53
C GLN A 104 -9.80 -13.01 -9.81
N VAL A 105 -10.02 -14.24 -10.31
CA VAL A 105 -9.35 -15.44 -9.77
C VAL A 105 -7.84 -15.35 -10.01
N VAL A 106 -7.41 -14.97 -11.22
CA VAL A 106 -5.98 -14.82 -11.53
C VAL A 106 -5.33 -13.75 -10.65
N MET A 107 -5.99 -12.61 -10.45
CA MET A 107 -5.50 -11.54 -9.56
C MET A 107 -5.38 -12.04 -8.11
N LEU A 108 -6.39 -12.73 -7.59
CA LEU A 108 -6.36 -13.30 -6.24
C LEU A 108 -5.18 -14.28 -6.05
N VAL A 109 -5.01 -15.21 -7.00
CA VAL A 109 -3.94 -16.21 -6.93
C VAL A 109 -2.56 -15.56 -6.99
N ARG A 110 -2.39 -14.54 -7.84
CA ARG A 110 -1.14 -13.76 -7.90
C ARG A 110 -0.86 -13.01 -6.60
N ALA A 111 -1.89 -12.53 -5.91
CA ALA A 111 -1.74 -11.83 -4.64
C ALA A 111 -1.21 -12.78 -3.57
N LEU A 112 -1.82 -13.97 -3.50
CA LEU A 112 -1.42 -15.03 -2.58
C LEU A 112 0.01 -15.52 -2.90
N ASP A 113 0.33 -15.70 -4.18
CA ASP A 113 1.67 -16.11 -4.62
C ASP A 113 2.74 -15.08 -4.25
N LEU A 114 2.45 -13.79 -4.42
CA LEU A 114 3.35 -12.71 -3.99
C LEU A 114 3.59 -12.78 -2.48
N VAL A 115 2.52 -12.88 -1.69
CA VAL A 115 2.61 -12.97 -0.23
C VAL A 115 3.44 -14.17 0.21
N VAL A 116 3.15 -15.36 -0.32
CA VAL A 116 3.84 -16.60 0.08
C VAL A 116 5.30 -16.61 -0.34
N ARG A 117 5.67 -15.92 -1.43
CA ARG A 117 7.08 -15.77 -1.84
C ARG A 117 7.81 -14.72 -1.02
N SER A 118 7.15 -13.60 -0.71
CA SER A 118 7.77 -12.48 -0.01
C SER A 118 7.83 -12.67 1.51
N VAL A 119 7.12 -13.65 2.10
CA VAL A 119 7.07 -13.85 3.57
C VAL A 119 8.44 -14.17 4.20
N GLN A 120 9.41 -14.66 3.42
CA GLN A 120 10.78 -14.89 3.91
C GLN A 120 11.55 -13.58 4.14
N ASP A 121 11.16 -12.49 3.46
CA ASP A 121 11.76 -11.18 3.60
C ASP A 121 10.73 -10.15 4.08
N THR A 122 10.73 -9.92 5.39
CA THR A 122 9.81 -9.00 6.07
C THR A 122 9.88 -7.57 5.51
N ASN A 123 11.04 -7.11 5.02
CA ASN A 123 11.17 -5.75 4.51
C ASN A 123 10.53 -5.64 3.12
N VAL A 124 10.76 -6.64 2.27
CA VAL A 124 10.18 -6.71 0.92
C VAL A 124 8.67 -6.82 1.01
N ILE A 125 8.15 -7.78 1.79
CA ILE A 125 6.70 -7.98 1.92
C ILE A 125 6.03 -6.71 2.47
N THR A 126 6.61 -6.04 3.46
CA THR A 126 6.01 -4.81 4.02
C THR A 126 5.93 -3.72 2.96
N THR A 127 6.99 -3.52 2.17
CA THR A 127 7.02 -2.48 1.13
C THR A 127 6.00 -2.77 0.02
N GLU A 128 5.94 -4.02 -0.47
CA GLU A 128 5.00 -4.42 -1.50
C GLU A 128 3.54 -4.39 -1.01
N LEU A 129 3.30 -4.81 0.24
CA LEU A 129 1.97 -4.72 0.87
C LEU A 129 1.53 -3.28 1.07
N LYS A 130 2.42 -2.37 1.48
CA LYS A 130 2.10 -0.93 1.59
C LYS A 130 1.68 -0.37 0.23
N ALA A 131 2.45 -0.66 -0.82
CA ALA A 131 2.13 -0.24 -2.18
C ALA A 131 0.77 -0.79 -2.65
N LEU A 132 0.50 -2.07 -2.38
CA LEU A 132 -0.78 -2.69 -2.71
C LEU A 132 -1.93 -2.04 -1.91
N ALA A 133 -1.76 -1.84 -0.60
CA ALA A 133 -2.77 -1.23 0.27
C ALA A 133 -3.11 0.21 -0.13
N MET A 134 -2.13 0.99 -0.61
CA MET A 134 -2.37 2.34 -1.14
C MET A 134 -3.37 2.32 -2.31
N THR A 135 -3.25 1.35 -3.22
CA THR A 135 -4.22 1.19 -4.32
C THR A 135 -5.61 0.80 -3.85
N HIS A 136 -5.76 0.30 -2.62
CA HIS A 136 -7.04 -0.10 -2.04
C HIS A 136 -7.78 1.02 -1.31
N ILE A 137 -7.11 2.15 -1.04
CA ILE A 137 -7.76 3.35 -0.45
C ILE A 137 -8.97 3.78 -1.29
N LYS A 138 -8.87 3.66 -2.61
CA LYS A 138 -9.94 4.04 -3.55
C LYS A 138 -11.22 3.22 -3.48
N TYR A 139 -11.16 2.03 -2.87
CA TYR A 139 -12.33 1.17 -2.70
C TYR A 139 -13.03 1.37 -1.36
N ASN A 140 -12.55 2.33 -0.54
CA ASN A 140 -13.12 2.66 0.77
C ASN A 140 -13.29 1.44 1.69
N ILE A 141 -12.31 0.54 1.65
CA ILE A 141 -12.28 -0.68 2.47
C ILE A 141 -11.99 -0.30 3.92
N ASN A 142 -12.58 -1.03 4.86
CA ASN A 142 -12.36 -0.87 6.30
C ASN A 142 -11.80 -2.17 6.92
N GLN A 143 -11.38 -2.09 8.19
CA GLN A 143 -10.81 -3.24 8.88
C GLN A 143 -11.76 -4.44 8.94
N SER A 144 -13.07 -4.20 9.13
CA SER A 144 -14.07 -5.28 9.18
C SER A 144 -14.14 -6.05 7.86
N HIS A 145 -14.04 -5.37 6.72
CA HIS A 145 -13.99 -6.02 5.40
C HIS A 145 -12.74 -6.92 5.27
N LEU A 146 -11.59 -6.47 5.76
CA LEU A 146 -10.37 -7.28 5.76
C LEU A 146 -10.54 -8.52 6.65
N ASN A 147 -11.12 -8.37 7.84
CA ASN A 147 -11.34 -9.51 8.75
C ASN A 147 -12.23 -10.59 8.10
N VAL A 148 -13.34 -10.18 7.47
CA VAL A 148 -14.22 -11.10 6.73
C VAL A 148 -13.49 -11.76 5.58
N PHE A 149 -12.70 -11.01 4.80
CA PHE A 149 -11.93 -11.55 3.69
C PHE A 149 -10.96 -12.65 4.15
N GLY A 150 -10.23 -12.42 5.25
CA GLY A 150 -9.30 -13.39 5.83
C GLY A 150 -9.97 -14.67 6.32
N GLU A 151 -11.07 -14.53 7.06
CA GLU A 151 -11.85 -15.66 7.53
C GLU A 151 -12.35 -16.52 6.36
N VAL A 152 -12.95 -15.88 5.35
CA VAL A 152 -13.46 -16.56 4.16
C VAL A 152 -12.34 -17.24 3.37
N LEU A 153 -11.18 -16.60 3.26
CA LEU A 153 -10.00 -17.15 2.59
C LEU A 153 -9.54 -18.45 3.28
N VAL A 154 -9.26 -18.40 4.58
CA VAL A 154 -8.76 -19.55 5.35
C VAL A 154 -9.76 -20.70 5.32
N GLN A 155 -11.05 -20.43 5.51
CA GLN A 155 -12.08 -21.45 5.43
C GLN A 155 -12.20 -22.08 4.02
N THR A 156 -11.99 -21.28 2.97
CA THR A 156 -12.03 -21.77 1.59
C THR A 156 -10.84 -22.68 1.29
N LEU A 157 -9.63 -22.29 1.71
CA LEU A 157 -8.42 -23.11 1.56
C LEU A 157 -8.55 -24.44 2.29
N LYS A 158 -9.05 -24.41 3.54
CA LYS A 158 -9.35 -25.60 4.34
C LYS A 158 -10.27 -26.59 3.61
N GLU A 159 -11.36 -26.08 3.03
CA GLU A 159 -12.32 -26.91 2.31
C GLU A 159 -11.73 -27.52 1.04
N VAL A 160 -11.00 -26.72 0.24
CA VAL A 160 -10.42 -27.19 -1.03
C VAL A 160 -9.26 -28.16 -0.82
N MET A 161 -8.44 -27.91 0.19
CA MET A 161 -7.31 -28.79 0.51
C MET A 161 -7.76 -30.11 1.11
N GLY A 162 -8.82 -30.10 1.93
CA GLY A 162 -9.39 -31.29 2.56
C GLY A 162 -8.55 -31.82 3.74
N PRO A 163 -9.10 -32.76 4.53
CA PRO A 163 -8.51 -33.18 5.81
C PRO A 163 -7.16 -33.90 5.69
N HIS A 164 -6.79 -34.37 4.49
CA HIS A 164 -5.51 -35.04 4.26
C HIS A 164 -4.35 -34.06 4.05
N HIS A 165 -4.64 -32.85 3.56
CA HIS A 165 -3.61 -31.84 3.26
C HIS A 165 -3.73 -30.59 4.14
N TRP A 166 -4.78 -30.49 4.96
CA TRP A 166 -5.02 -29.39 5.88
C TRP A 166 -4.99 -29.86 7.33
N ASN A 167 -4.14 -29.23 8.14
CA ASN A 167 -4.05 -29.48 9.58
C ASN A 167 -4.08 -28.15 10.35
N GLY A 168 -4.10 -28.22 11.69
CA GLY A 168 -4.15 -27.03 12.54
C GLY A 168 -2.94 -26.12 12.42
N GLU A 169 -1.76 -26.65 12.09
CA GLU A 169 -0.53 -25.86 11.93
C GLU A 169 -0.55 -25.04 10.62
N ILE A 170 -1.05 -25.62 9.53
CA ILE A 170 -1.27 -24.92 8.26
C ILE A 170 -2.33 -23.83 8.44
N GLU A 171 -3.41 -24.13 9.17
CA GLU A 171 -4.45 -23.14 9.48
C GLU A 171 -3.88 -21.95 10.26
N ALA A 172 -3.07 -22.22 11.29
CA ALA A 172 -2.40 -21.18 12.07
C ALA A 172 -1.41 -20.37 11.22
N ALA A 173 -0.66 -21.01 10.32
CA ALA A 173 0.28 -20.34 9.43
C ALA A 173 -0.43 -19.38 8.47
N TRP A 174 -1.49 -19.83 7.79
CA TRP A 174 -2.29 -18.97 6.90
C TRP A 174 -2.97 -17.82 7.66
N ALA A 175 -3.53 -18.10 8.84
CA ALA A 175 -4.15 -17.08 9.67
C ALA A 175 -3.15 -16.02 10.14
N ALA A 176 -1.95 -16.42 10.57
CA ALA A 176 -0.91 -15.50 11.02
C ALA A 176 -0.42 -14.59 9.89
N VAL A 177 -0.18 -15.15 8.71
CA VAL A 177 0.24 -14.37 7.53
C VAL A 177 -0.85 -13.40 7.10
N TYR A 178 -2.10 -13.85 7.06
CA TYR A 178 -3.21 -12.97 6.73
C TYR A 178 -3.40 -11.86 7.75
N MET A 179 -3.26 -12.16 9.05
CA MET A 179 -3.36 -11.17 10.11
C MET A 179 -2.30 -10.08 9.94
N HIS A 180 -1.05 -10.46 9.65
CA HIS A 180 0.02 -9.50 9.37
C HIS A 180 -0.31 -8.61 8.16
N ILE A 181 -0.83 -9.19 7.07
CA ILE A 181 -1.29 -8.41 5.91
C ILE A 181 -2.38 -7.43 6.31
N SER A 182 -3.37 -7.90 7.08
CA SER A 182 -4.51 -7.12 7.52
C SER A 182 -4.09 -5.94 8.41
N GLU A 183 -3.07 -6.12 9.25
CA GLU A 183 -2.49 -5.07 10.08
C GLU A 183 -1.80 -4.01 9.22
N VAL A 184 -0.91 -4.41 8.30
CA VAL A 184 -0.21 -3.47 7.40
C VAL A 184 -1.22 -2.72 6.51
N PHE A 185 -2.20 -3.43 5.94
CA PHE A 185 -3.28 -2.81 5.17
C PHE A 185 -4.10 -1.85 6.01
N GLY A 186 -4.50 -2.26 7.22
CA GLY A 186 -5.28 -1.44 8.13
C GLY A 186 -4.58 -0.13 8.49
N GLN A 187 -3.28 -0.20 8.76
CA GLN A 187 -2.44 0.98 9.02
C GLN A 187 -2.45 1.94 7.83
N VAL A 188 -2.12 1.45 6.63
CA VAL A 188 -2.09 2.25 5.39
C VAL A 188 -3.45 2.86 5.07
N LEU A 189 -4.53 2.07 5.17
CA LEU A 189 -5.90 2.54 4.93
C LEU A 189 -6.32 3.60 5.95
N SER A 190 -5.89 3.47 7.21
CA SER A 190 -6.18 4.46 8.25
C SER A 190 -5.42 5.77 8.02
N SER A 191 -4.14 5.68 7.67
CA SER A 191 -3.27 6.83 7.38
C SER A 191 -3.73 7.60 6.14
N GLY A 192 -4.12 6.88 5.07
CA GLY A 192 -4.60 7.49 3.84
C GLY A 192 -6.06 7.96 3.85
N ARG A 193 -6.81 7.75 4.94
CA ARG A 193 -8.21 8.15 5.04
C ARG A 193 -8.33 9.62 5.41
N ASN A 194 -8.71 10.44 4.44
CA ASN A 194 -9.07 11.84 4.64
C ASN A 194 -10.30 12.21 3.80
N LEU A 195 -10.78 13.45 3.92
CA LEU A 195 -11.99 13.89 3.21
C LEU A 195 -11.80 13.88 1.67
N ILE A 196 -10.58 14.08 1.18
CA ILE A 196 -10.24 14.10 -0.24
C ILE A 196 -10.23 12.67 -0.79
N SER A 197 -9.50 11.75 -0.16
CA SER A 197 -9.46 10.34 -0.55
C SER A 197 -10.83 9.69 -0.46
N LYS A 198 -11.63 10.03 0.56
CA LYS A 198 -13.02 9.58 0.65
C LYS A 198 -13.87 10.13 -0.51
N ALA A 199 -13.81 11.42 -0.79
CA ALA A 199 -14.60 12.00 -1.88
C ALA A 199 -14.21 11.44 -3.26
N LEU A 200 -12.92 11.14 -3.46
CA LEU A 200 -12.42 10.47 -4.66
C LEU A 200 -12.93 9.04 -4.77
N ALA A 201 -12.87 8.27 -3.68
CA ALA A 201 -13.38 6.89 -3.62
C ALA A 201 -14.90 6.83 -3.87
N ASP A 202 -15.66 7.76 -3.28
CA ASP A 202 -17.11 7.86 -3.45
C ASP A 202 -17.51 8.46 -4.82
N GLY A 203 -16.55 9.04 -5.57
CA GLY A 203 -16.78 9.67 -6.87
C GLY A 203 -17.58 10.98 -6.80
N SER A 204 -17.55 11.70 -5.68
CA SER A 204 -18.42 12.86 -5.42
C SER A 204 -17.70 14.20 -5.57
N ALA A 205 -18.01 14.93 -6.65
CA ALA A 205 -17.43 16.25 -6.94
C ALA A 205 -17.73 17.27 -5.85
N GLY A 206 -18.97 17.21 -5.35
CA GLY A 206 -19.45 18.12 -4.31
C GLY A 206 -18.72 17.89 -2.99
N ASP A 207 -18.50 16.63 -2.63
CA ASP A 207 -17.73 16.30 -1.42
C ASP A 207 -16.27 16.68 -1.56
N LEU A 208 -15.68 16.45 -2.74
CA LEU A 208 -14.29 16.83 -3.01
C LEU A 208 -14.08 18.34 -2.89
N LYS A 209 -15.00 19.12 -3.47
CA LYS A 209 -14.99 20.58 -3.35
C LYS A 209 -15.14 21.04 -1.89
N ARG A 210 -16.05 20.42 -1.13
CA ARG A 210 -16.23 20.71 0.30
C ARG A 210 -14.98 20.35 1.12
N ALA A 211 -14.36 19.21 0.83
CA ALA A 211 -13.12 18.76 1.47
C ALA A 211 -12.00 19.78 1.27
N LEU A 212 -11.75 20.20 0.01
CA LEU A 212 -10.75 21.22 -0.30
C LEU A 212 -11.07 22.55 0.40
N GLN A 213 -12.33 22.98 0.40
CA GLN A 213 -12.76 24.22 1.06
C GLN A 213 -12.57 24.20 2.58
N SER A 214 -12.66 23.03 3.22
CA SER A 214 -12.42 22.88 4.66
C SER A 214 -10.93 23.00 5.05
N MET A 215 -10.01 22.85 4.09
CA MET A 215 -8.59 22.95 4.36
C MET A 215 -8.13 24.39 4.60
N PRO A 216 -7.11 24.60 5.48
CA PRO A 216 -6.45 25.89 5.64
C PRO A 216 -5.94 26.43 4.30
N ARG A 217 -6.15 27.73 4.05
CA ARG A 217 -5.88 28.36 2.74
C ARG A 217 -4.47 28.06 2.21
N GLY A 218 -3.44 28.17 3.04
CA GLY A 218 -2.05 27.93 2.65
C GLY A 218 -1.67 26.46 2.42
N LYS A 219 -2.51 25.50 2.87
CA LYS A 219 -2.28 24.06 2.70
C LYS A 219 -3.22 23.41 1.67
N ARG A 220 -4.15 24.17 1.09
CA ARG A 220 -5.18 23.65 0.18
C ARG A 220 -4.59 23.11 -1.12
N ALA A 221 -3.62 23.81 -1.71
CA ALA A 221 -2.90 23.34 -2.89
C ALA A 221 -2.16 22.03 -2.62
N LEU A 222 -1.56 21.90 -1.43
CA LEU A 222 -0.89 20.66 -1.01
C LEU A 222 -1.87 19.50 -0.88
N GLY A 223 -3.06 19.70 -0.30
CA GLY A 223 -4.06 18.62 -0.21
C GLY A 223 -4.61 18.14 -1.55
N ALA A 224 -4.55 18.97 -2.60
CA ALA A 224 -4.89 18.57 -3.97
C ALA A 224 -3.74 17.80 -4.66
N LEU A 225 -2.51 17.94 -4.16
CA LEU A 225 -1.31 17.33 -4.72
C LEU A 225 -0.84 16.09 -3.95
N GLU A 226 -1.13 16.02 -2.65
CA GLU A 226 -0.58 15.01 -1.74
C GLU A 226 -1.58 14.60 -0.65
N ILE A 227 -1.74 13.29 -0.55
CA ILE A 227 -2.31 12.60 0.59
C ILE A 227 -1.15 11.83 1.22
N ASP A 228 -0.69 12.29 2.38
CA ASP A 228 0.38 11.65 3.13
C ASP A 228 -0.09 10.30 3.68
N VAL A 229 0.62 9.23 3.33
CA VAL A 229 0.41 7.86 3.77
C VAL A 229 1.75 7.34 4.30
N GLU A 230 1.98 7.61 5.59
CA GLU A 230 3.23 7.27 6.29
C GLU A 230 4.47 7.84 5.56
N ASP A 231 5.24 6.98 4.89
CA ASP A 231 6.51 7.29 4.22
C ASP A 231 6.33 7.63 2.74
N THR A 232 5.08 7.64 2.25
CA THR A 232 4.73 7.79 0.84
C THR A 232 3.54 8.73 0.65
N ALA A 233 3.48 9.45 -0.46
CA ALA A 233 2.36 10.34 -0.78
C ALA A 233 1.61 9.84 -2.02
N ILE A 234 0.29 9.89 -1.96
CA ILE A 234 -0.58 9.63 -3.12
C ILE A 234 -1.02 10.97 -3.69
N SER A 235 -0.90 11.15 -5.01
CA SER A 235 -1.40 12.34 -5.69
C SER A 235 -2.88 12.20 -6.06
N PRO A 236 -3.79 13.03 -5.48
CA PRO A 236 -5.21 13.06 -5.85
C PRO A 236 -5.45 13.28 -7.33
N ILE A 237 -4.66 14.15 -7.97
CA ILE A 237 -4.77 14.48 -9.39
C ILE A 237 -4.35 13.30 -10.26
N VAL A 238 -3.22 12.68 -9.94
CA VAL A 238 -2.75 11.50 -10.69
C VAL A 238 -3.76 10.36 -10.55
N TRP A 239 -4.26 10.12 -9.33
CA TRP A 239 -5.31 9.12 -9.09
C TRP A 239 -6.56 9.43 -9.91
N SER A 240 -7.10 10.66 -9.85
CA SER A 240 -8.32 11.00 -10.59
C SER A 240 -8.15 10.89 -12.10
N ILE A 241 -6.95 11.16 -12.64
CA ILE A 241 -6.62 10.96 -14.06
C ILE A 241 -6.57 9.47 -14.40
N GLN A 242 -5.85 8.66 -13.63
CA GLN A 242 -5.67 7.23 -13.89
C GLN A 242 -7.00 6.46 -13.87
N ASP A 243 -7.89 6.80 -12.93
CA ASP A 243 -9.21 6.18 -12.83
C ASP A 243 -10.27 6.85 -13.73
N GLY A 244 -9.90 7.86 -14.53
CA GLY A 244 -10.79 8.52 -15.49
C GLY A 244 -11.90 9.37 -14.84
N LEU A 245 -11.69 9.85 -13.61
CA LEU A 245 -12.63 10.66 -12.83
C LEU A 245 -12.63 12.12 -13.29
N LEU A 246 -13.09 12.38 -14.52
CA LEU A 246 -12.99 13.68 -15.20
C LEU A 246 -13.51 14.86 -14.35
N ALA A 247 -14.68 14.71 -13.73
CA ALA A 247 -15.26 15.77 -12.90
C ALA A 247 -14.43 16.05 -11.64
N MET A 248 -13.74 15.05 -11.09
CA MET A 248 -12.88 15.23 -9.90
C MET A 248 -11.58 15.92 -10.32
N THR A 249 -10.99 15.44 -11.42
CA THR A 249 -9.80 16.03 -12.02
C THR A 249 -10.02 17.52 -12.32
N GLU A 250 -11.16 17.87 -12.90
CA GLU A 250 -11.51 19.27 -13.17
C GLU A 250 -11.61 20.10 -11.88
N VAL A 251 -12.24 19.58 -10.82
CA VAL A 251 -12.32 20.27 -9.52
C VAL A 251 -10.93 20.47 -8.92
N LEU A 252 -10.07 19.46 -8.96
CA LEU A 252 -8.71 19.53 -8.42
C LEU A 252 -7.85 20.52 -9.20
N ILE A 253 -7.84 20.45 -10.52
CA ILE A 253 -7.06 21.36 -11.37
C ILE A 253 -7.55 22.79 -11.21
N LYS A 254 -8.88 23.04 -11.24
CA LYS A 254 -9.43 24.37 -11.03
C LYS A 254 -9.07 24.90 -9.64
N ASP A 255 -9.23 24.11 -8.59
CA ASP A 255 -8.86 24.56 -7.25
C ASP A 255 -7.36 24.81 -7.11
N LEU A 256 -6.52 24.01 -7.76
CA LEU A 256 -5.06 24.19 -7.76
C LEU A 256 -4.63 25.48 -8.47
N LEU A 257 -5.22 25.79 -9.62
CA LEU A 257 -4.87 26.94 -10.46
C LEU A 257 -5.53 28.26 -10.01
N ILE A 258 -6.49 28.23 -9.08
CA ILE A 258 -7.06 29.45 -8.52
C ILE A 258 -5.96 30.27 -7.82
N ILE A 259 -5.77 31.49 -8.30
CA ILE A 259 -4.93 32.51 -7.66
C ILE A 259 -5.59 32.91 -6.35
N ARG A 260 -4.86 32.79 -5.25
CA ARG A 260 -5.31 33.17 -3.91
C ARG A 260 -4.41 34.25 -3.37
N GLY A 261 -5.00 35.21 -2.67
CA GLY A 261 -4.27 36.23 -1.92
C GLY A 261 -4.43 36.00 -0.42
N ASP A 262 -3.34 36.07 0.32
CA ASP A 262 -3.36 36.40 1.74
C ASP A 262 -3.01 37.89 1.93
N ARG A 263 -2.78 38.33 3.17
CA ARG A 263 -2.44 39.74 3.43
C ARG A 263 -1.05 40.13 2.92
N GLU A 264 -0.18 39.17 2.63
CA GLU A 264 1.25 39.38 2.36
C GLU A 264 1.66 38.98 0.93
N SER A 265 0.92 38.09 0.25
CA SER A 265 1.28 37.54 -1.05
C SER A 265 0.09 36.97 -1.85
N TYR A 266 0.27 36.88 -3.17
CA TYR A 266 -0.57 36.06 -4.03
C TYR A 266 0.15 34.74 -4.34
N TYR A 267 -0.57 33.63 -4.27
CA TYR A 267 -0.04 32.31 -4.57
C TYR A 267 -1.03 31.50 -5.42
N CYS A 268 -0.51 30.63 -6.28
CA CYS A 268 -1.27 29.61 -7.00
C CYS A 268 -0.51 28.29 -6.87
N GLY A 269 -1.22 27.16 -6.95
CA GLY A 269 -0.63 25.83 -6.79
C GLY A 269 0.26 25.39 -7.96
N ARG A 270 0.31 26.15 -9.06
CA ARG A 270 1.05 25.80 -10.28
C ARG A 270 2.53 25.59 -10.04
N ASP A 271 3.19 26.47 -9.29
CA ASP A 271 4.63 26.34 -9.03
C ASP A 271 4.93 25.13 -8.13
N GLN A 272 4.01 24.79 -7.22
CA GLN A 272 4.11 23.60 -6.38
C GLN A 272 3.88 22.31 -7.19
N GLN A 273 2.98 22.36 -8.17
CA GLN A 273 2.74 21.27 -9.10
C GLN A 273 3.93 21.04 -10.03
N HIS A 274 4.43 22.08 -10.71
CA HIS A 274 5.57 21.97 -11.64
C HIS A 274 6.82 21.38 -10.97
N LYS A 275 7.07 21.75 -9.71
CA LYS A 275 8.19 21.21 -8.92
C LYS A 275 8.03 19.74 -8.55
N ARG A 276 6.79 19.25 -8.42
CA ARG A 276 6.51 17.90 -7.92
C ARG A 276 6.12 16.90 -9.01
N GLN A 277 5.41 17.36 -10.04
CA GLN A 277 4.78 16.56 -11.09
C GLN A 277 4.89 17.27 -12.45
N PRO A 278 6.10 17.49 -12.97
CA PRO A 278 6.32 18.20 -14.24
C PRO A 278 5.61 17.54 -15.44
N GLU A 279 5.37 16.23 -15.38
CA GLU A 279 4.66 15.45 -16.38
C GLU A 279 3.17 15.81 -16.52
N THR A 280 2.55 16.36 -15.47
CA THR A 280 1.14 16.78 -15.51
C THR A 280 0.94 18.16 -16.13
N ASP A 281 2.00 18.92 -16.39
CA ASP A 281 1.93 20.28 -16.94
C ASP A 281 1.33 20.34 -18.34
N VAL A 282 1.53 19.30 -19.14
CA VAL A 282 0.98 19.22 -20.51
C VAL A 282 -0.56 19.21 -20.50
N VAL A 283 -1.18 18.65 -19.45
CA VAL A 283 -2.64 18.64 -19.29
C VAL A 283 -3.18 20.02 -18.90
N LEU A 284 -2.36 20.83 -18.22
CA LEU A 284 -2.77 22.15 -17.74
C LEU A 284 -2.75 23.21 -18.84
N GLU A 285 -1.81 23.14 -19.80
CA GLU A 285 -1.69 24.13 -20.88
C GLU A 285 -2.99 24.24 -21.72
N ASP A 286 -3.59 23.10 -22.07
CA ASP A 286 -4.84 23.07 -22.86
C ASP A 286 -6.08 23.56 -22.08
N SER A 287 -6.07 23.47 -20.74
CA SER A 287 -7.21 23.87 -19.89
C SER A 287 -7.33 25.39 -19.71
N LEU A 288 -6.20 26.11 -19.83
CA LEU A 288 -6.15 27.56 -19.75
C LEU A 288 -6.56 28.23 -21.08
N ASP A 289 -6.40 27.54 -22.21
CA ASP A 289 -6.82 28.07 -23.51
C ASP A 289 -8.36 28.04 -23.69
N ASN A 290 -9.08 27.26 -22.89
CA ASN A 290 -10.53 27.07 -23.01
C ASN A 290 -11.38 27.74 -21.91
N SER A 291 -10.77 28.47 -20.98
CA SER A 291 -11.52 29.24 -19.97
C SER A 291 -10.98 30.66 -19.79
N ASP A 292 -11.73 31.63 -20.34
CA ASP A 292 -11.82 33.01 -19.85
C ASP A 292 -10.53 33.86 -19.73
N VAL A 293 -9.52 33.66 -20.60
CA VAL A 293 -8.37 34.58 -20.68
C VAL A 293 -8.63 35.80 -21.59
N GLU A 294 -9.69 35.80 -22.41
CA GLU A 294 -9.99 36.95 -23.30
C GLU A 294 -10.70 38.14 -22.63
N ARG A 295 -11.16 38.05 -21.38
CA ARG A 295 -11.81 39.19 -20.69
C ARG A 295 -10.90 40.07 -19.84
N GLN A 296 -9.64 39.68 -19.60
CA GLN A 296 -8.72 40.46 -18.75
C GLN A 296 -7.40 40.87 -19.42
N ARG A 297 -7.25 40.67 -20.74
CA ARG A 297 -6.13 41.25 -21.52
C ARG A 297 -6.47 42.64 -22.06
N GLY A 298 -6.87 43.55 -21.17
CA GLY A 298 -6.79 44.99 -21.41
C GLY A 298 -5.47 45.50 -20.86
N SER A 299 -4.56 45.91 -21.74
CA SER A 299 -3.27 46.56 -21.43
C SER A 299 -2.23 45.68 -20.74
N PHE A 300 -1.37 45.02 -21.52
CA PHE A 300 0.09 45.19 -21.48
C PHE A 300 0.68 44.39 -22.65
N LEU A 301 1.22 45.11 -23.63
CA LEU A 301 1.88 44.57 -24.82
C LEU A 301 3.24 43.96 -24.44
N THR A 302 3.46 42.68 -24.76
CA THR A 302 4.63 42.18 -25.52
C THR A 302 4.35 40.75 -26.00
N THR A 303 4.53 40.51 -27.29
CA THR A 303 4.33 39.24 -28.03
C THR A 303 5.32 38.13 -27.64
N PRO A 304 4.93 36.84 -27.59
CA PRO A 304 5.86 35.71 -27.52
C PRO A 304 6.18 35.12 -28.91
N PRO A 305 7.30 34.38 -29.09
CA PRO A 305 7.60 33.71 -30.35
C PRO A 305 6.80 32.41 -30.48
N LYS A 306 6.21 32.20 -31.67
CA LYS A 306 5.49 30.98 -32.04
C LYS A 306 6.47 29.81 -32.23
N ARG A 307 6.20 28.66 -31.59
CA ARG A 307 6.63 27.34 -32.08
C ARG A 307 5.40 26.44 -32.17
N SER A 308 4.98 26.14 -33.39
CA SER A 308 3.95 25.15 -33.67
C SER A 308 4.59 23.76 -33.79
N VAL A 309 4.09 22.80 -33.03
CA VAL A 309 4.29 21.38 -33.31
C VAL A 309 2.91 20.73 -33.29
N ARG A 310 2.43 20.34 -34.48
CA ARG A 310 1.21 19.52 -34.64
C ARG A 310 1.52 18.09 -34.18
N ALA A 311 0.85 17.62 -33.14
CA ALA A 311 0.80 16.20 -32.82
C ALA A 311 -0.32 15.52 -33.63
N THR A 312 0.02 14.47 -34.37
CA THR A 312 -0.93 13.63 -35.13
C THR A 312 -1.58 12.57 -34.23
N PRO A 313 -2.77 12.02 -34.59
CA PRO A 313 -3.59 11.21 -33.68
C PRO A 313 -3.01 9.85 -33.25
N ASN A 314 -1.92 9.39 -33.86
CA ASN A 314 -1.41 8.02 -33.68
C ASN A 314 -0.30 7.86 -32.62
N SER A 315 0.17 8.96 -32.00
CA SER A 315 1.18 8.90 -30.92
C SER A 315 0.59 8.59 -29.53
N ARG A 316 -0.74 8.61 -29.38
CA ARG A 316 -1.44 8.41 -28.10
C ARG A 316 -1.46 6.96 -27.60
N ARG A 317 -1.07 5.96 -28.40
CA ARG A 317 -1.10 4.54 -27.99
C ARG A 317 0.22 3.99 -27.47
N LEU A 318 1.35 4.55 -27.90
CA LEU A 318 2.67 4.01 -27.58
C LEU A 318 3.28 4.58 -26.28
N PHE A 319 2.75 5.70 -25.77
CA PHE A 319 3.28 6.34 -24.56
C PHE A 319 2.80 5.68 -23.25
N TRP A 320 1.66 4.97 -23.28
CA TRP A 320 1.05 4.39 -22.07
C TRP A 320 1.67 3.07 -21.59
N GLN A 321 2.50 2.42 -22.40
CA GLN A 321 3.18 1.17 -22.00
C GLN A 321 4.46 1.40 -21.19
N GLY A 322 5.10 2.58 -21.30
CA GLY A 322 6.34 2.88 -20.57
C GLY A 322 6.15 3.47 -19.17
N PHE A 323 4.97 4.04 -18.87
CA PHE A 323 4.78 4.87 -17.66
C PHE A 323 4.46 4.07 -16.38
N CYS A 324 4.09 2.79 -16.51
CA CYS A 324 3.92 1.91 -15.34
C CYS A 324 5.26 1.47 -14.72
N SER A 325 6.41 1.91 -15.23
CA SER A 325 7.71 1.29 -14.96
C SER A 325 8.28 1.55 -13.55
N ASP A 326 8.19 2.75 -13.00
CA ASP A 326 9.30 3.20 -12.13
C ASP A 326 9.08 3.09 -10.61
N HIS A 327 7.88 2.81 -10.11
CA HIS A 327 7.60 2.76 -8.66
C HIS A 327 6.79 1.57 -8.16
N LEU A 328 6.50 0.59 -9.02
CA LEU A 328 5.90 -0.69 -8.62
C LEU A 328 6.83 -1.81 -9.10
N THR A 329 7.08 -2.82 -8.27
CA THR A 329 7.69 -4.06 -8.77
C THR A 329 6.77 -4.64 -9.84
N ASP A 330 7.31 -5.29 -10.89
CA ASP A 330 6.49 -5.89 -11.95
C ASP A 330 5.45 -6.89 -11.38
N SER A 331 5.73 -7.46 -10.21
CA SER A 331 4.82 -8.26 -9.40
C SER A 331 3.57 -7.50 -8.95
N ALA A 332 3.70 -6.25 -8.49
CA ALA A 332 2.57 -5.41 -8.08
C ALA A 332 1.76 -4.91 -9.28
N LYS A 333 2.40 -4.67 -10.43
CA LYS A 333 1.70 -4.31 -11.69
C LYS A 333 0.86 -5.46 -12.22
N ALA A 334 1.34 -6.70 -12.09
CA ALA A 334 0.63 -7.91 -12.51
C ALA A 334 -0.62 -8.24 -11.65
N LEU A 335 -0.76 -7.57 -10.51
CA LEU A 335 -1.90 -7.65 -9.60
C LEU A 335 -2.98 -6.60 -9.88
N ILE A 336 -2.65 -5.54 -10.61
CA ILE A 336 -3.50 -4.38 -10.87
C ILE A 336 -4.13 -4.42 -12.28
N LEU A 337 -3.48 -5.13 -13.22
CA LEU A 337 -3.97 -5.37 -14.59
C LEU A 337 -4.70 -6.71 -14.69
#